data_AF-A0A497P6P7-F1
#
_entry.id   AF-A0A497P6P7-F1
#
_cell.length_a   1.000
_cell.length_b   1.000
_cell.length_c   1.000
_cell.angle_alpha   90.00
_cell.angle_beta   90.00
_cell.angle_gamma   90.00
#
_symmetry.space_group_name_H-M   'P 1'
#
loop_
_entity.id
_entity.type
_entity.pdbx_description
1 polymer ?
#
loop_
_entity_poly.entity_id
_entity_poly.type
_entity_poly.pdbx_seq_one_letter_code
_entity_poly.pdbx_strand_id
1 'polypeptide(L)'
;MPITYDPAANIITVTGFTEEAPCTFDDLYDADKAGTLELLPSETYFEGVTRKSLTTQVRPADSKALKLNILITASNDIDANLLIVGKNLAGESISEFITLYPVGTKVTTYYYSSVDTDGLSISVSAGKSVTFSITQSRWGVVWRTEAGNKKQYYFDDVRVHFGDDVTPTYFKDTNVQVTFHSTLTRWNKNFYLHKNLTFQLGEVYDETNKRGTDGCQIYAYNPNDNLTALCGWLGDSTTIVKLYGCHFGGGRFVEFKGNAVIWDCTFQTNWLNVDTPDINNVTLIETFLEQATGGIISDIFIFGANYGYHKRWAATFSIVDLKIRNCTYIAYLEGFDGTLSLIDADSDTWAIKWRADPPYESYGSVDRKYTMNLKVLDKDGNPVEGATVTLCDKDGTQIFSTTTDINGEIPEQTVLYARYKQDHPSVGTIATIYSPHKLEVKKAGYQDYQITFTLDNKIDWKIKLAKAVSVFLSFGRPVVNLKKTDPENKNVMVL
;
A
#
# COMPACT_ATOMS: atom_id res chain seq x y z
N MET A 1 -6.53 -26.42 -14.24
CA MET A 1 -5.84 -25.28 -14.88
C MET A 1 -5.50 -24.29 -13.79
N PRO A 2 -4.30 -23.68 -13.81
CA PRO A 2 -3.86 -22.78 -12.75
C PRO A 2 -4.61 -21.43 -12.76
N ILE A 3 -5.38 -21.13 -13.81
CA ILE A 3 -6.32 -20.01 -13.87
C ILE A 3 -7.70 -20.58 -14.24
N THR A 4 -8.74 -20.22 -13.50
CA THR A 4 -10.13 -20.59 -13.76
C THR A 4 -11.06 -19.38 -13.64
N TYR A 5 -12.25 -19.49 -14.22
CA TYR A 5 -13.29 -18.48 -14.13
C TYR A 5 -14.63 -19.12 -13.75
N ASP A 6 -15.25 -18.61 -12.70
CA ASP A 6 -16.62 -18.92 -12.31
C ASP A 6 -17.57 -17.83 -12.82
N PRO A 7 -18.36 -18.08 -13.87
CA PRO A 7 -19.30 -17.10 -14.41
C PRO A 7 -20.47 -16.80 -13.48
N ALA A 8 -20.82 -17.71 -12.56
CA ALA A 8 -21.92 -17.50 -11.62
C ALA A 8 -21.53 -16.54 -10.49
N ALA A 9 -20.29 -16.66 -10.01
CA ALA A 9 -19.75 -15.77 -8.98
C ALA A 9 -19.03 -14.53 -9.55
N ASN A 10 -18.75 -14.53 -10.86
CA ASN A 10 -17.89 -13.58 -11.56
C ASN A 10 -16.50 -13.45 -10.90
N ILE A 11 -15.86 -14.60 -10.67
CA ILE A 11 -14.54 -14.70 -10.01
C ILE A 11 -13.55 -15.40 -10.95
N ILE A 12 -12.39 -14.79 -11.14
CA ILE A 12 -11.18 -15.45 -11.65
C ILE A 12 -10.37 -15.94 -10.45
N THR A 13 -9.92 -17.19 -10.48
CA THR A 13 -9.06 -17.76 -9.45
C THR A 13 -7.71 -18.18 -10.05
N VAL A 14 -6.61 -17.78 -9.40
CA VAL A 14 -5.23 -18.08 -9.79
C VAL A 14 -4.59 -18.96 -8.72
N THR A 15 -4.07 -20.14 -9.07
CA THR A 15 -3.41 -21.06 -8.12
C THR A 15 -2.24 -21.80 -8.76
N GLY A 16 -1.25 -22.16 -7.94
CA GLY A 16 -0.24 -23.18 -8.28
C GLY A 16 0.89 -22.75 -9.23
N PHE A 17 0.99 -21.46 -9.57
CA PHE A 17 2.19 -20.90 -10.22
C PHE A 17 3.37 -20.91 -9.24
N THR A 18 4.61 -21.04 -9.75
CA THR A 18 5.84 -21.16 -8.95
C THR A 18 6.66 -19.87 -8.99
N GLU A 19 7.68 -19.77 -8.13
CA GLU A 19 8.56 -18.60 -8.10
C GLU A 19 9.36 -18.42 -9.41
N GLU A 20 9.74 -19.52 -10.06
CA GLU A 20 10.48 -19.51 -11.33
C GLU A 20 9.60 -19.19 -12.54
N ALA A 21 8.29 -19.39 -12.40
CA ALA A 21 7.29 -19.12 -13.42
C ALA A 21 6.03 -18.54 -12.76
N PRO A 22 6.10 -17.30 -12.24
CA PRO A 22 4.98 -16.68 -11.57
C PRO A 22 3.90 -16.29 -12.58
N CYS A 23 2.65 -16.23 -12.13
CA CYS A 23 1.55 -15.71 -12.93
C CYS A 23 1.75 -14.20 -13.16
N THR A 24 1.40 -13.75 -14.36
CA THR A 24 1.38 -12.35 -14.80
C THR A 24 -0.03 -11.89 -15.19
N PHE A 25 -0.22 -10.61 -15.50
CA PHE A 25 -1.47 -10.13 -16.11
C PHE A 25 -1.64 -10.58 -17.57
N ASP A 26 -0.56 -10.88 -18.29
CA ASP A 26 -0.66 -11.50 -19.62
C ASP A 26 -1.29 -12.90 -19.51
N ASP A 27 -0.91 -13.71 -18.51
CA ASP A 27 -1.49 -15.04 -18.30
C ASP A 27 -2.99 -14.96 -18.01
N LEU A 28 -3.44 -13.96 -17.25
CA LEU A 28 -4.87 -13.72 -16.99
C LEU A 28 -5.63 -13.36 -18.27
N TYR A 29 -5.05 -12.52 -19.12
CA TYR A 29 -5.64 -12.15 -20.41
C TYR A 29 -5.69 -13.33 -21.39
N ASP A 30 -4.61 -14.12 -21.46
CA ASP A 30 -4.54 -15.30 -22.30
C ASP A 30 -5.52 -16.39 -21.83
N ALA A 31 -5.71 -16.54 -20.52
CA ALA A 31 -6.72 -17.42 -19.95
C ALA A 31 -8.16 -16.96 -20.29
N ASP A 32 -8.44 -15.65 -20.24
CA ASP A 32 -9.74 -15.10 -20.70
C ASP A 32 -10.01 -15.45 -22.16
N LYS A 33 -9.00 -15.25 -23.03
CA LYS A 33 -9.11 -15.53 -24.47
C LYS A 33 -9.22 -17.00 -24.81
N ALA A 34 -8.57 -17.87 -24.06
CA ALA A 34 -8.71 -19.32 -24.21
C ALA A 34 -10.02 -19.85 -23.61
N GLY A 35 -10.67 -19.03 -22.78
CA GLY A 35 -11.90 -19.35 -22.08
C GLY A 35 -13.11 -19.59 -22.99
N THR A 36 -14.20 -20.03 -22.39
CA THR A 36 -15.51 -20.12 -23.04
C THR A 36 -16.57 -19.65 -22.04
N LEU A 37 -17.52 -18.85 -22.51
CA LEU A 37 -18.65 -18.39 -21.72
C LEU A 37 -19.95 -18.95 -22.32
N GLU A 38 -20.75 -19.58 -21.48
CA GLU A 38 -22.10 -19.99 -21.83
C GLU A 38 -23.05 -18.77 -21.79
N LEU A 39 -23.68 -18.51 -22.92
CA LEU A 39 -24.61 -17.41 -23.10
C LEU A 39 -26.06 -17.89 -23.00
N LEU A 40 -26.33 -19.10 -23.49
CA LEU A 40 -27.60 -19.82 -23.34
C LEU A 40 -27.29 -21.28 -23.01
N PRO A 41 -27.82 -21.83 -21.88
CA PRO A 41 -27.60 -23.22 -21.50
C PRO A 41 -28.24 -24.18 -22.50
N SER A 42 -27.76 -25.42 -22.50
CA SER A 42 -28.33 -26.48 -23.33
C SER A 42 -29.79 -26.75 -22.94
N GLU A 43 -30.72 -26.36 -23.81
CA GLU A 43 -32.16 -26.55 -23.62
C GLU A 43 -32.77 -27.30 -24.80
N THR A 44 -33.85 -28.07 -24.54
CA THR A 44 -34.63 -28.73 -25.58
C THR A 44 -35.87 -27.89 -25.92
N TYR A 45 -36.02 -27.59 -27.20
CA TYR A 45 -37.16 -26.88 -27.77
C TYR A 45 -38.01 -27.85 -28.58
N PHE A 46 -39.33 -27.71 -28.48
CA PHE A 46 -40.33 -28.51 -29.17
C PHE A 46 -41.04 -27.66 -30.23
N GLU A 47 -41.93 -28.30 -30.99
CA GLU A 47 -42.74 -27.69 -32.04
C GLU A 47 -43.26 -26.27 -31.73
N GLY A 48 -43.25 -25.41 -32.76
CA GLY A 48 -43.70 -24.02 -32.68
C GLY A 48 -42.55 -23.01 -32.71
N VAL A 49 -42.88 -21.77 -32.35
CA VAL A 49 -41.91 -20.66 -32.28
C VAL A 49 -41.74 -20.26 -30.82
N THR A 50 -40.50 -20.33 -30.33
CA THR A 50 -40.13 -19.89 -28.99
C THR A 50 -39.23 -18.67 -29.08
N ARG A 51 -39.53 -17.63 -28.28
CA ARG A 51 -38.63 -16.48 -28.10
C ARG A 51 -37.84 -16.61 -26.81
N LYS A 52 -36.55 -16.26 -26.86
CA LYS A 52 -35.65 -16.31 -25.71
C LYS A 52 -34.70 -15.11 -25.71
N SER A 53 -34.33 -14.71 -24.51
CA SER A 53 -33.15 -13.88 -24.25
C SER A 53 -31.97 -14.79 -23.90
N LEU A 54 -30.74 -14.30 -24.08
CA LEU A 54 -29.57 -14.96 -23.50
C LEU A 54 -29.65 -14.91 -21.97
N THR A 55 -29.16 -15.96 -21.30
CA THR A 55 -28.99 -15.98 -19.84
C THR A 55 -27.83 -15.08 -19.43
N THR A 56 -26.76 -15.08 -20.21
CA THR A 56 -25.62 -14.17 -20.06
C THR A 56 -25.43 -13.41 -21.36
N GLN A 57 -25.35 -12.08 -21.28
CA GLN A 57 -25.12 -11.26 -22.47
C GLN A 57 -23.73 -11.51 -23.08
N VAL A 58 -23.59 -11.27 -24.39
CA VAL A 58 -22.31 -11.31 -25.10
C VAL A 58 -21.30 -10.36 -24.45
N ARG A 59 -20.07 -10.84 -24.24
CA ARG A 59 -18.95 -10.10 -23.64
C ARG A 59 -17.74 -10.14 -24.57
N PRO A 60 -17.66 -9.23 -25.55
CA PRO A 60 -16.61 -9.28 -26.56
C PRO A 60 -15.24 -8.79 -26.07
N ALA A 61 -15.23 -8.04 -24.95
CA ALA A 61 -14.07 -7.37 -24.40
C ALA A 61 -13.31 -6.53 -25.45
N ASP A 62 -11.98 -6.60 -25.48
CA ASP A 62 -11.13 -5.86 -26.42
C ASP A 62 -11.38 -6.20 -27.91
N SER A 63 -12.04 -7.32 -28.22
CA SER A 63 -12.47 -7.67 -29.59
C SER A 63 -13.66 -6.82 -30.07
N LYS A 64 -14.39 -6.17 -29.14
CA LYS A 64 -15.57 -5.31 -29.36
C LYS A 64 -16.80 -5.99 -30.02
N ALA A 65 -16.64 -7.10 -30.74
CA ALA A 65 -17.69 -8.02 -31.16
C ALA A 65 -17.12 -9.44 -31.35
N LEU A 66 -17.94 -10.49 -31.23
CA LEU A 66 -17.53 -11.89 -31.37
C LEU A 66 -18.51 -12.69 -32.22
N LYS A 67 -18.01 -13.76 -32.83
CA LYS A 67 -18.87 -14.82 -33.35
C LYS A 67 -19.36 -15.71 -32.20
N LEU A 68 -20.59 -16.19 -32.33
CA LEU A 68 -21.20 -17.09 -31.34
C LEU A 68 -21.15 -18.52 -31.87
N ASN A 69 -20.89 -19.47 -30.97
CA ASN A 69 -20.93 -20.90 -31.26
C ASN A 69 -22.28 -21.45 -30.85
N ILE A 70 -22.92 -22.21 -31.73
CA ILE A 70 -24.19 -22.89 -31.50
C ILE A 70 -23.88 -24.38 -31.50
N LEU A 71 -23.90 -25.00 -30.33
CA LEU A 71 -23.67 -26.43 -30.19
C LEU A 71 -24.99 -27.17 -30.17
N ILE A 72 -25.31 -27.83 -31.28
CA ILE A 72 -26.51 -28.65 -31.42
C ILE A 72 -26.17 -30.05 -30.94
N THR A 73 -26.82 -30.53 -29.88
CA THR A 73 -26.55 -31.84 -29.26
C THR A 73 -27.55 -32.90 -29.66
N ALA A 74 -28.77 -32.51 -30.01
CA ALA A 74 -29.79 -33.39 -30.59
C ALA A 74 -30.69 -32.60 -31.54
N SER A 75 -31.05 -33.17 -32.68
CA SER A 75 -32.06 -32.60 -33.58
C SER A 75 -32.68 -33.71 -34.42
N ASN A 76 -34.01 -33.77 -34.46
CA ASN A 76 -34.77 -34.63 -35.37
C ASN A 76 -35.57 -33.83 -36.42
N ASP A 77 -35.26 -32.54 -36.51
CA ASP A 77 -35.87 -31.56 -37.41
C ASP A 77 -34.82 -30.99 -38.35
N ILE A 78 -34.98 -31.22 -39.64
CA ILE A 78 -34.07 -30.68 -40.67
C ILE A 78 -34.37 -29.20 -40.97
N ASP A 79 -35.56 -28.73 -40.61
CA ASP A 79 -36.06 -27.38 -40.88
C ASP A 79 -36.07 -26.52 -39.60
N ALA A 80 -35.53 -27.02 -38.48
CA ALA A 80 -35.38 -26.22 -37.28
C ALA A 80 -34.40 -25.06 -37.52
N ASN A 81 -34.80 -23.85 -37.14
CA ASN A 81 -34.03 -22.64 -37.38
C ASN A 81 -33.97 -21.75 -36.14
N LEU A 82 -32.83 -21.10 -35.95
CA LEU A 82 -32.59 -20.06 -34.96
C LEU A 82 -32.40 -18.73 -35.69
N LEU A 83 -33.23 -17.74 -35.39
CA LEU A 83 -32.97 -16.33 -35.73
C LEU A 83 -32.30 -15.66 -34.54
N ILE A 84 -31.18 -14.99 -34.77
CA ILE A 84 -30.47 -14.16 -33.78
C ILE A 84 -30.52 -12.71 -34.23
N VAL A 85 -31.07 -11.82 -33.40
CA VAL A 85 -31.12 -10.37 -33.60
C VAL A 85 -30.25 -9.68 -32.54
N GLY A 86 -29.41 -8.76 -32.98
CA GLY A 86 -28.50 -8.04 -32.08
C GLY A 86 -27.79 -6.90 -32.77
N LYS A 87 -26.63 -6.51 -32.24
CA LYS A 87 -25.82 -5.41 -32.77
C LYS A 87 -24.44 -5.87 -33.21
N ASN A 88 -23.90 -5.23 -34.24
CA ASN A 88 -22.53 -5.44 -34.69
C ASN A 88 -21.53 -4.53 -33.94
N LEU A 89 -20.27 -4.55 -34.38
CA LEU A 89 -19.19 -3.70 -33.86
C LEU A 89 -19.50 -2.19 -33.91
N ALA A 90 -20.19 -1.72 -34.95
CA ALA A 90 -20.56 -0.31 -35.11
C ALA A 90 -21.83 0.07 -34.32
N GLY A 91 -22.45 -0.89 -33.63
CA GLY A 91 -23.71 -0.71 -32.92
C GLY A 91 -24.95 -0.78 -33.81
N GLU A 92 -24.80 -1.18 -35.08
CA GLU A 92 -25.89 -1.31 -36.03
C GLU A 92 -26.64 -2.64 -35.81
N SER A 93 -27.97 -2.61 -35.98
CA SER A 93 -28.79 -3.81 -35.85
C SER A 93 -28.51 -4.81 -36.98
N ILE A 94 -28.32 -6.07 -36.60
CA ILE A 94 -28.07 -7.20 -37.50
C ILE A 94 -28.96 -8.38 -37.13
N SER A 95 -29.27 -9.23 -38.10
CA SER A 95 -29.98 -10.49 -37.87
C SER A 95 -29.44 -11.62 -38.73
N GLU A 96 -29.39 -12.83 -38.16
CA GLU A 96 -28.88 -14.03 -38.83
C GLU A 96 -29.81 -15.22 -38.59
N PHE A 97 -30.08 -16.00 -39.65
CA PHE A 97 -30.74 -17.30 -39.56
C PHE A 97 -29.71 -18.43 -39.58
N ILE A 98 -29.85 -19.37 -38.65
CA ILE A 98 -28.97 -20.53 -38.50
C ILE A 98 -29.84 -21.78 -38.47
N THR A 99 -29.59 -22.70 -39.40
CA THR A 99 -30.23 -24.02 -39.40
C THR A 99 -29.66 -24.88 -38.28
N LEU A 100 -30.53 -25.45 -37.45
CA LEU A 100 -30.19 -26.28 -36.29
C LEU A 100 -30.10 -27.78 -36.67
N TYR A 101 -29.53 -28.04 -37.85
CA TYR A 101 -29.26 -29.37 -38.39
C TYR A 101 -28.04 -29.34 -39.34
N PRO A 102 -27.26 -30.44 -39.46
CA PRO A 102 -27.24 -31.60 -38.56
C PRO A 102 -26.64 -31.26 -37.18
N VAL A 103 -26.70 -32.23 -36.25
CA VAL A 103 -26.00 -32.18 -34.96
C VAL A 103 -24.53 -31.82 -35.16
N GLY A 104 -24.00 -30.97 -34.27
CA GLY A 104 -22.65 -30.44 -34.35
C GLY A 104 -22.57 -28.96 -33.98
N THR A 105 -21.39 -28.38 -34.15
CA THR A 105 -21.15 -26.96 -33.88
C THR A 105 -21.37 -26.12 -35.13
N LYS A 106 -22.20 -25.10 -35.03
CA LYS A 106 -22.29 -24.00 -36.00
C LYS A 106 -21.68 -22.75 -35.39
N VAL A 107 -21.22 -21.83 -36.23
CA VAL A 107 -20.67 -20.55 -35.81
C VAL A 107 -21.41 -19.46 -36.59
N THR A 108 -21.76 -18.36 -35.93
CA THR A 108 -22.38 -17.21 -36.61
C THR A 108 -21.45 -16.68 -37.71
N THR A 109 -22.07 -16.19 -38.77
CA THR A 109 -21.39 -15.47 -39.84
C THR A 109 -21.05 -14.07 -39.35
N TYR A 110 -22.00 -13.42 -38.67
CA TYR A 110 -21.81 -12.07 -38.13
C TYR A 110 -21.11 -12.07 -36.76
N TYR A 111 -20.48 -10.93 -36.49
CA TYR A 111 -19.91 -10.60 -35.20
C TYR A 111 -20.93 -9.79 -34.40
N TYR A 112 -21.27 -10.29 -33.22
CA TYR A 112 -22.21 -9.67 -32.30
C TYR A 112 -21.45 -8.94 -31.19
N SER A 113 -21.77 -7.67 -30.97
CA SER A 113 -21.37 -6.91 -29.78
C SER A 113 -22.39 -7.10 -28.65
N SER A 114 -23.65 -7.35 -28.99
CA SER A 114 -24.74 -7.73 -28.10
C SER A 114 -25.81 -8.51 -28.85
N VAL A 115 -26.60 -9.31 -28.13
CA VAL A 115 -27.88 -9.87 -28.62
C VAL A 115 -29.01 -9.12 -27.94
N ASP A 116 -30.06 -8.76 -28.68
CA ASP A 116 -31.17 -7.98 -28.14
C ASP A 116 -31.98 -8.79 -27.13
N THR A 117 -32.68 -8.11 -26.21
CA THR A 117 -33.68 -8.76 -25.35
C THR A 117 -34.74 -9.42 -26.23
N ASP A 118 -35.00 -10.70 -25.97
CA ASP A 118 -35.82 -11.60 -26.80
C ASP A 118 -35.37 -11.69 -28.26
N GLY A 119 -34.09 -11.43 -28.52
CA GLY A 119 -33.46 -11.45 -29.83
C GLY A 119 -33.27 -12.85 -30.41
N LEU A 120 -33.60 -13.93 -29.67
CA LEU A 120 -33.58 -15.29 -30.19
C LEU A 120 -35.00 -15.73 -30.56
N SER A 121 -35.20 -16.23 -31.79
CA SER A 121 -36.44 -16.88 -32.21
C SER A 121 -36.13 -18.27 -32.75
N ILE A 122 -36.53 -19.30 -32.01
CA ILE A 122 -36.33 -20.71 -32.33
C ILE A 122 -37.61 -21.22 -32.98
N SER A 123 -37.53 -21.76 -34.19
CA SER A 123 -38.66 -22.35 -34.90
C SER A 123 -38.42 -23.85 -35.09
N VAL A 124 -39.38 -24.66 -34.66
CA VAL A 124 -39.34 -26.13 -34.74
C VAL A 124 -40.64 -26.64 -35.39
N SER A 125 -40.51 -27.56 -36.32
CA SER A 125 -41.60 -28.19 -37.05
C SER A 125 -42.50 -29.05 -36.15
N ALA A 126 -43.74 -29.27 -36.58
CA ALA A 126 -44.72 -30.06 -35.84
C ALA A 126 -44.22 -31.49 -35.54
N GLY A 127 -44.39 -31.93 -34.30
CA GLY A 127 -43.95 -33.24 -33.80
C GLY A 127 -42.43 -33.42 -33.68
N LYS A 128 -41.65 -32.34 -33.75
CA LYS A 128 -40.18 -32.37 -33.72
C LYS A 128 -39.59 -31.66 -32.51
N SER A 129 -38.28 -31.83 -32.32
CA SER A 129 -37.51 -31.18 -31.27
C SER A 129 -36.05 -30.95 -31.66
N VAL A 130 -35.45 -29.98 -31.00
CA VAL A 130 -34.03 -29.64 -31.11
C VAL A 130 -33.45 -29.27 -29.74
N THR A 131 -32.22 -29.68 -29.47
CA THR A 131 -31.47 -29.35 -28.26
C THR A 131 -30.17 -28.66 -28.65
N PHE A 132 -29.94 -27.46 -28.15
CA PHE A 132 -28.72 -26.71 -28.41
C PHE A 132 -28.37 -25.75 -27.27
N SER A 133 -27.12 -25.30 -27.25
CA SER A 133 -26.62 -24.20 -26.42
C SER A 133 -25.94 -23.12 -27.26
N ILE A 134 -25.76 -21.93 -26.69
CA ILE A 134 -25.00 -20.84 -27.32
C ILE A 134 -23.83 -20.44 -26.41
N THR A 135 -22.63 -20.39 -26.96
CA THR A 135 -21.42 -19.96 -26.25
C THR A 135 -20.62 -18.94 -27.04
N GLN A 136 -19.69 -18.25 -26.38
CA GLN A 136 -18.63 -17.46 -27.01
C GLN A 136 -17.25 -18.00 -26.63
N SER A 137 -16.28 -17.83 -27.52
CA SER A 137 -14.90 -18.34 -27.37
C SER A 137 -13.99 -17.43 -26.53
N ARG A 138 -14.49 -16.90 -25.41
CA ARG A 138 -13.72 -16.24 -24.34
C ARG A 138 -14.61 -16.00 -23.12
N TRP A 139 -14.03 -15.74 -21.95
CA TRP A 139 -14.82 -15.28 -20.79
C TRP A 139 -15.36 -13.86 -20.97
N GLY A 140 -14.54 -12.97 -21.53
CA GLY A 140 -14.94 -11.60 -21.87
C GLY A 140 -14.92 -10.62 -20.69
N VAL A 141 -14.12 -10.92 -19.67
CA VAL A 141 -14.00 -10.13 -18.43
C VAL A 141 -12.63 -9.48 -18.26
N VAL A 142 -11.63 -9.91 -19.05
CA VAL A 142 -10.31 -9.28 -19.11
C VAL A 142 -10.07 -8.68 -20.50
N TRP A 143 -9.76 -7.40 -20.54
CA TRP A 143 -9.50 -6.64 -21.75
C TRP A 143 -8.04 -6.18 -21.70
N ARG A 144 -7.43 -6.03 -22.87
CA ARG A 144 -6.09 -5.46 -22.99
C ARG A 144 -6.07 -4.38 -24.05
N THR A 145 -5.41 -3.27 -23.75
CA THR A 145 -5.00 -2.28 -24.74
C THR A 145 -3.49 -2.13 -24.70
N GLU A 146 -2.89 -1.91 -25.87
CA GLU A 146 -1.45 -1.77 -26.01
C GLU A 146 -1.15 -0.51 -26.81
N ALA A 147 -0.20 0.28 -26.33
CA ALA A 147 0.34 1.44 -27.02
C ALA A 147 1.87 1.41 -26.92
N GLY A 148 2.52 0.90 -27.97
CA GLY A 148 3.96 0.58 -27.93
C GLY A 148 4.23 -0.55 -26.93
N ASN A 149 5.17 -0.35 -26.02
CA ASN A 149 5.53 -1.35 -25.00
C ASN A 149 4.69 -1.25 -23.71
N LYS A 150 3.71 -0.34 -23.66
CA LYS A 150 2.85 -0.16 -22.49
C LYS A 150 1.62 -1.04 -22.63
N LYS A 151 1.41 -1.92 -21.66
CA LYS A 151 0.23 -2.76 -21.55
C LYS A 151 -0.71 -2.20 -20.49
N GLN A 152 -1.98 -2.09 -20.86
CA GLN A 152 -3.04 -1.77 -19.94
C GLN A 152 -4.09 -2.87 -19.96
N TYR A 153 -4.43 -3.36 -18.77
CA TYR A 153 -5.46 -4.36 -18.57
C TYR A 153 -6.69 -3.72 -17.95
N TYR A 154 -7.86 -4.14 -18.41
CA TYR A 154 -9.12 -3.77 -17.80
C TYR A 154 -9.86 -5.03 -17.36
N PHE A 155 -10.27 -5.06 -16.11
CA PHE A 155 -11.11 -6.09 -15.53
C PHE A 155 -12.52 -5.52 -15.40
N ASP A 156 -13.47 -6.13 -16.12
CA ASP A 156 -14.85 -5.63 -16.21
C ASP A 156 -15.80 -6.46 -15.35
N ASP A 157 -16.26 -5.83 -14.27
CA ASP A 157 -17.18 -6.34 -13.25
C ASP A 157 -16.77 -7.66 -12.58
N VAL A 158 -15.50 -8.05 -12.71
CA VAL A 158 -14.96 -9.33 -12.23
C VAL A 158 -14.07 -9.15 -11.00
N ARG A 159 -14.06 -10.17 -10.14
CA ARG A 159 -13.13 -10.28 -9.02
C ARG A 159 -11.98 -11.21 -9.36
N VAL A 160 -10.79 -10.92 -8.87
CA VAL A 160 -9.62 -11.77 -9.04
C VAL A 160 -9.12 -12.24 -7.68
N HIS A 161 -9.05 -13.55 -7.51
CA HIS A 161 -8.59 -14.24 -6.32
C HIS A 161 -7.24 -14.89 -6.62
N PHE A 162 -6.22 -14.52 -5.85
CA PHE A 162 -4.88 -15.09 -5.96
C PHE A 162 -4.64 -16.03 -4.80
N GLY A 163 -4.44 -17.31 -5.10
CA GLY A 163 -4.38 -18.42 -4.16
C GLY A 163 -5.75 -18.99 -3.80
N ASP A 164 -5.73 -20.08 -3.03
CA ASP A 164 -6.90 -20.84 -2.55
C ASP A 164 -6.76 -21.22 -1.05
N ASP A 165 -5.90 -20.48 -0.34
CA ASP A 165 -5.52 -20.69 1.07
C ASP A 165 -4.72 -21.96 1.37
N VAL A 166 -4.42 -22.80 0.37
CA VAL A 166 -3.75 -24.09 0.55
C VAL A 166 -2.52 -24.23 -0.36
N THR A 167 -2.69 -23.94 -1.63
CA THR A 167 -1.72 -24.14 -2.69
C THR A 167 -0.76 -22.96 -2.77
N PRO A 168 0.57 -23.17 -2.59
CA PRO A 168 1.55 -22.14 -2.83
C PRO A 168 1.37 -21.54 -4.22
N THR A 169 1.24 -20.22 -4.28
CA THR A 169 0.95 -19.51 -5.52
C THR A 169 1.85 -18.27 -5.61
N TYR A 170 2.39 -18.01 -6.79
CA TYR A 170 3.27 -16.88 -7.04
C TYR A 170 2.68 -16.01 -8.16
N PHE A 171 2.57 -14.72 -7.90
CA PHE A 171 2.19 -13.71 -8.88
C PHE A 171 3.25 -12.62 -8.91
N LYS A 172 3.69 -12.25 -10.11
CA LYS A 172 4.69 -11.21 -10.32
C LYS A 172 4.45 -10.47 -11.63
N ASP A 173 4.43 -9.15 -11.60
CA ASP A 173 4.39 -8.35 -12.83
C ASP A 173 5.10 -6.99 -12.66
N THR A 174 5.44 -6.34 -13.78
CA THR A 174 6.19 -5.07 -13.82
C THR A 174 5.67 -4.18 -14.95
N ASN A 175 5.72 -2.86 -14.78
CA ASN A 175 5.46 -1.88 -15.85
C ASN A 175 4.10 -2.01 -16.58
N VAL A 176 3.07 -2.49 -15.88
CA VAL A 176 1.70 -2.57 -16.43
C VAL A 176 0.75 -1.61 -15.71
N GLN A 177 -0.28 -1.17 -16.42
CA GLN A 177 -1.44 -0.52 -15.82
C GLN A 177 -2.60 -1.51 -15.75
N VAL A 178 -3.30 -1.55 -14.63
CA VAL A 178 -4.47 -2.40 -14.41
C VAL A 178 -5.61 -1.53 -13.92
N THR A 179 -6.75 -1.61 -14.57
CA THR A 179 -7.95 -0.88 -14.21
C THR A 179 -9.07 -1.85 -13.91
N PHE A 180 -9.66 -1.74 -12.73
CA PHE A 180 -10.87 -2.47 -12.39
C PHE A 180 -12.07 -1.57 -12.55
N HIS A 181 -12.96 -1.94 -13.46
CA HIS A 181 -14.31 -1.39 -13.55
C HIS A 181 -15.25 -2.34 -12.85
N SER A 182 -16.01 -1.86 -11.86
CA SER A 182 -16.77 -2.75 -11.00
C SER A 182 -18.05 -2.10 -10.50
N THR A 183 -19.16 -2.85 -10.56
CA THR A 183 -20.44 -2.45 -9.98
C THR A 183 -20.63 -2.97 -8.55
N LEU A 184 -19.59 -3.61 -8.00
CA LEU A 184 -19.63 -4.20 -6.68
C LEU A 184 -20.00 -3.18 -5.59
N THR A 185 -20.74 -3.69 -4.59
CA THR A 185 -21.21 -2.91 -3.44
C THR A 185 -20.19 -2.92 -2.30
N ARG A 186 -20.42 -2.07 -1.29
CA ARG A 186 -19.54 -1.87 -0.12
C ARG A 186 -19.04 -3.19 0.50
N TRP A 187 -17.74 -3.26 0.77
CA TRP A 187 -17.00 -4.40 1.34
C TRP A 187 -16.68 -5.56 0.39
N ASN A 188 -17.12 -5.49 -0.87
CA ASN A 188 -16.62 -6.40 -1.89
C ASN A 188 -15.29 -5.89 -2.46
N LYS A 189 -14.42 -6.84 -2.79
CA LYS A 189 -13.03 -6.60 -3.22
C LYS A 189 -12.91 -7.02 -4.67
N ASN A 190 -12.35 -6.15 -5.51
CA ASN A 190 -11.98 -6.54 -6.88
C ASN A 190 -10.81 -7.52 -6.89
N PHE A 191 -10.00 -7.48 -5.83
CA PHE A 191 -8.75 -8.20 -5.74
C PHE A 191 -8.61 -8.80 -4.35
N TYR A 192 -8.43 -10.11 -4.28
CA TYR A 192 -8.29 -10.85 -3.04
C TYR A 192 -7.00 -11.67 -3.04
N LEU A 193 -6.21 -11.50 -1.98
CA LEU A 193 -4.96 -12.21 -1.73
C LEU A 193 -5.22 -13.28 -0.66
N HIS A 194 -5.20 -14.55 -1.06
CA HIS A 194 -5.33 -15.70 -0.17
C HIS A 194 -4.00 -16.03 0.54
N LYS A 195 -4.06 -16.98 1.46
CA LYS A 195 -2.90 -17.52 2.20
C LYS A 195 -1.94 -18.28 1.27
N ASN A 196 -0.69 -18.45 1.71
CA ASN A 196 0.38 -19.10 0.94
C ASN A 196 0.67 -18.45 -0.44
N LEU A 197 0.43 -17.14 -0.55
CA LEU A 197 0.66 -16.36 -1.76
C LEU A 197 1.91 -15.50 -1.61
N THR A 198 2.76 -15.51 -2.63
CA THR A 198 3.72 -14.43 -2.86
C THR A 198 3.20 -13.55 -3.99
N PHE A 199 2.91 -12.28 -3.68
CA PHE A 199 2.40 -11.30 -4.62
C PHE A 199 3.40 -10.16 -4.77
N GLN A 200 4.00 -10.01 -5.95
CA GLN A 200 4.99 -8.98 -6.23
C GLN A 200 4.57 -8.08 -7.39
N LEU A 201 4.70 -6.77 -7.21
CA LEU A 201 4.62 -5.79 -8.30
C LEU A 201 5.88 -4.92 -8.29
N GLY A 202 6.52 -4.79 -9.45
CA GLY A 202 7.79 -4.09 -9.61
C GLY A 202 9.00 -4.91 -9.15
N GLU A 203 10.16 -4.26 -9.14
CA GLU A 203 11.46 -4.85 -8.84
C GLU A 203 12.25 -4.06 -7.81
N VAL A 204 13.10 -4.77 -7.07
CA VAL A 204 14.09 -4.13 -6.19
C VAL A 204 15.18 -3.48 -7.05
N TYR A 205 15.40 -2.18 -6.85
CA TYR A 205 16.48 -1.42 -7.47
C TYR A 205 17.73 -1.36 -6.56
N ASP A 206 17.52 -1.11 -5.27
CA ASP A 206 18.58 -1.03 -4.26
C ASP A 206 18.04 -1.48 -2.90
N GLU A 207 18.41 -2.69 -2.50
CA GLU A 207 17.94 -3.27 -1.23
C GLU A 207 18.51 -2.54 0.00
N THR A 208 19.74 -2.03 -0.08
CA THR A 208 20.40 -1.36 1.05
C THR A 208 19.67 -0.06 1.39
N ASN A 209 19.25 0.68 0.38
CA ASN A 209 18.52 1.93 0.53
C ASN A 209 16.99 1.75 0.40
N LYS A 210 16.51 0.49 0.37
CA LYS A 210 15.10 0.13 0.25
C LYS A 210 14.40 0.86 -0.89
N ARG A 211 14.93 0.70 -2.11
CA ARG A 211 14.45 1.33 -3.34
C ARG A 211 13.87 0.33 -4.32
N GLY A 212 12.78 0.71 -4.97
CA GLY A 212 12.04 -0.06 -5.97
C GLY A 212 11.95 0.66 -7.33
N THR A 213 11.71 -0.12 -8.38
CA THR A 213 11.55 0.36 -9.76
C THR A 213 10.53 -0.48 -10.52
N ASP A 214 10.16 -0.03 -11.73
CA ASP A 214 9.35 -0.79 -12.70
C ASP A 214 7.99 -1.27 -12.16
N GLY A 215 7.44 -0.51 -11.22
CA GLY A 215 6.18 -0.85 -10.57
C GLY A 215 4.96 -0.78 -11.48
N CYS A 216 3.89 -1.39 -11.00
CA CYS A 216 2.61 -1.41 -11.70
C CYS A 216 1.72 -0.26 -11.21
N GLN A 217 0.78 0.14 -12.08
CA GLN A 217 -0.25 1.12 -11.75
C GLN A 217 -1.59 0.40 -11.61
N ILE A 218 -2.18 0.41 -10.41
CA ILE A 218 -3.46 -0.23 -10.15
C ILE A 218 -4.51 0.86 -9.89
N TYR A 219 -5.55 0.85 -10.72
CA TYR A 219 -6.67 1.78 -10.63
C TYR A 219 -7.98 1.05 -10.36
N ALA A 220 -8.73 1.50 -9.36
CA ALA A 220 -10.09 1.02 -9.11
C ALA A 220 -11.09 2.14 -9.45
N TYR A 221 -11.86 1.95 -10.52
CA TYR A 221 -12.96 2.83 -10.88
C TYR A 221 -14.27 2.20 -10.44
N ASN A 222 -14.93 2.83 -9.46
CA ASN A 222 -16.27 2.45 -9.04
C ASN A 222 -17.09 3.74 -8.81
N PRO A 223 -18.31 3.86 -9.38
CA PRO A 223 -19.20 4.98 -9.07
C PRO A 223 -19.70 4.99 -7.62
N ASN A 224 -19.54 3.88 -6.88
CA ASN A 224 -19.84 3.76 -5.46
C ASN A 224 -18.52 3.78 -4.67
N ASP A 225 -18.28 4.84 -3.89
CA ASP A 225 -17.04 5.24 -3.18
C ASP A 225 -16.40 4.21 -2.20
N ASN A 226 -16.58 2.91 -2.33
CA ASN A 226 -16.42 1.94 -1.25
C ASN A 226 -15.58 0.70 -1.56
N LEU A 227 -14.81 0.70 -2.64
CA LEU A 227 -14.12 -0.49 -3.10
C LEU A 227 -12.67 -0.58 -2.61
N THR A 228 -12.25 -1.80 -2.27
CA THR A 228 -10.86 -2.13 -1.92
C THR A 228 -10.10 -2.58 -3.18
N ALA A 229 -8.99 -1.91 -3.50
CA ALA A 229 -8.17 -2.22 -4.67
C ALA A 229 -7.31 -3.48 -4.49
N LEU A 230 -6.87 -3.78 -3.25
CA LEU A 230 -6.14 -5.00 -2.87
C LEU A 230 -6.48 -5.36 -1.41
N CYS A 231 -6.79 -6.62 -1.10
CA CYS A 231 -6.96 -7.07 0.27
C CYS A 231 -6.35 -8.46 0.52
N GLY A 232 -5.45 -8.58 1.50
CA GLY A 232 -5.14 -9.84 2.18
C GLY A 232 -5.84 -9.93 3.54
N TRP A 233 -6.27 -11.11 3.99
CA TRP A 233 -7.01 -11.26 5.26
C TRP A 233 -6.09 -11.37 6.49
N LEU A 234 -6.64 -10.95 7.64
CA LEU A 234 -6.03 -10.72 8.95
C LEU A 234 -5.11 -11.85 9.45
N GLY A 235 -3.82 -11.53 9.59
CA GLY A 235 -2.91 -12.22 10.51
C GLY A 235 -2.24 -13.48 9.98
N ASP A 236 -2.18 -13.68 8.66
CA ASP A 236 -1.43 -14.79 8.10
C ASP A 236 -0.01 -14.38 7.70
N SER A 237 0.99 -14.91 8.42
CA SER A 237 2.41 -14.72 8.12
C SER A 237 2.87 -15.40 6.82
N THR A 238 2.02 -16.22 6.20
CA THR A 238 2.34 -16.96 4.95
C THR A 238 2.06 -16.17 3.68
N THR A 239 1.27 -15.10 3.73
CA THR A 239 1.07 -14.20 2.58
C THR A 239 2.15 -13.13 2.58
N ILE A 240 2.92 -13.06 1.49
CA ILE A 240 3.98 -12.08 1.28
C ILE A 240 3.54 -11.13 0.18
N VAL A 241 3.51 -9.84 0.47
CA VAL A 241 3.19 -8.79 -0.49
C VAL A 241 4.43 -7.92 -0.68
N LYS A 242 4.86 -7.73 -1.92
CA LYS A 242 6.02 -6.93 -2.28
C LYS A 242 5.63 -5.90 -3.34
N LEU A 243 5.74 -4.63 -3.01
CA LEU A 243 5.38 -3.52 -3.89
C LEU A 243 6.59 -2.61 -4.04
N TYR A 244 7.05 -2.45 -5.27
CA TYR A 244 8.22 -1.65 -5.61
C TYR A 244 7.85 -0.67 -6.71
N GLY A 245 8.03 0.63 -6.49
CA GLY A 245 7.78 1.65 -7.52
C GLY A 245 6.31 1.75 -7.99
N CYS A 246 5.35 1.23 -7.23
CA CYS A 246 3.97 1.07 -7.66
C CYS A 246 3.11 2.32 -7.42
N HIS A 247 2.04 2.46 -8.19
CA HIS A 247 1.03 3.50 -7.98
C HIS A 247 -0.36 2.89 -7.80
N PHE A 248 -1.07 3.32 -6.76
CA PHE A 248 -2.44 2.91 -6.47
C PHE A 248 -3.34 4.14 -6.44
N GLY A 249 -4.38 4.15 -7.28
CA GLY A 249 -5.31 5.28 -7.37
C GLY A 249 -6.75 4.83 -7.57
N GLY A 250 -7.71 5.63 -7.13
CA GLY A 250 -9.13 5.27 -7.19
C GLY A 250 -9.48 4.11 -6.25
N GLY A 251 -10.75 3.98 -5.90
CA GLY A 251 -11.17 3.13 -4.78
C GLY A 251 -10.97 3.80 -3.42
N ARG A 252 -11.32 3.09 -2.36
CA ARG A 252 -11.37 3.58 -0.97
C ARG A 252 -10.31 2.96 -0.08
N PHE A 253 -9.92 1.71 -0.31
CA PHE A 253 -9.03 0.96 0.58
C PHE A 253 -7.97 0.17 -0.18
N VAL A 254 -6.78 0.12 0.39
CA VAL A 254 -5.75 -0.87 0.07
C VAL A 254 -5.32 -1.50 1.39
N GLU A 255 -5.52 -2.81 1.52
CA GLU A 255 -5.35 -3.52 2.78
C GLU A 255 -4.39 -4.71 2.63
N PHE A 256 -3.30 -4.71 3.38
CA PHE A 256 -2.32 -5.79 3.42
C PHE A 256 -2.20 -6.31 4.86
N LYS A 257 -2.78 -7.48 5.11
CA LYS A 257 -2.78 -8.09 6.45
C LYS A 257 -1.76 -9.22 6.65
N GLY A 258 -0.81 -9.32 5.73
CA GLY A 258 0.35 -10.22 5.80
C GLY A 258 1.66 -9.43 5.82
N ASN A 259 2.77 -10.10 5.55
CA ASN A 259 4.09 -9.45 5.49
C ASN A 259 4.19 -8.58 4.24
N ALA A 260 4.10 -7.26 4.41
CA ALA A 260 4.15 -6.31 3.30
C ALA A 260 5.51 -5.59 3.24
N VAL A 261 6.14 -5.60 2.07
CA VAL A 261 7.30 -4.77 1.73
C VAL A 261 6.84 -3.74 0.71
N ILE A 262 6.95 -2.44 1.01
CA ILE A 262 6.39 -1.36 0.19
C ILE A 262 7.43 -0.25 0.04
N TRP A 263 8.09 -0.20 -1.11
CA TRP A 263 9.15 0.78 -1.39
C TRP A 263 8.86 1.62 -2.64
N ASP A 264 9.19 2.91 -2.61
CA ASP A 264 9.01 3.84 -3.73
C ASP A 264 7.56 3.88 -4.28
N CYS A 265 6.57 3.63 -3.43
CA CYS A 265 5.17 3.54 -3.84
C CYS A 265 4.39 4.84 -3.61
N THR A 266 3.36 5.05 -4.42
CA THR A 266 2.39 6.15 -4.24
C THR A 266 0.99 5.59 -4.08
N PHE A 267 0.25 6.06 -3.08
CA PHE A 267 -1.17 5.77 -2.89
C PHE A 267 -1.95 7.08 -2.90
N GLN A 268 -2.95 7.16 -3.76
CA GLN A 268 -3.82 8.32 -3.91
C GLN A 268 -5.26 7.90 -3.62
N THR A 269 -5.98 8.68 -2.82
CA THR A 269 -7.38 8.50 -2.36
C THR A 269 -7.70 7.19 -1.63
N ASN A 270 -6.75 6.26 -1.54
CA ASN A 270 -6.91 4.94 -0.95
C ASN A 270 -6.35 4.90 0.45
N TRP A 271 -7.17 4.60 1.46
CA TRP A 271 -6.67 4.32 2.80
C TRP A 271 -5.75 3.08 2.74
N LEU A 272 -4.46 3.28 3.03
CA LEU A 272 -3.47 2.21 3.15
C LEU A 272 -3.50 1.59 4.56
N ASN A 273 -3.99 0.36 4.66
CA ASN A 273 -4.00 -0.44 5.88
C ASN A 273 -2.97 -1.57 5.77
N VAL A 274 -2.03 -1.66 6.71
CA VAL A 274 -0.90 -2.59 6.64
C VAL A 274 -0.59 -3.21 8.00
N ASP A 275 -0.44 -4.52 8.07
CA ASP A 275 0.01 -5.23 9.28
C ASP A 275 1.51 -5.61 9.14
N THR A 276 2.31 -5.38 10.20
CA THR A 276 3.75 -5.71 10.24
C THR A 276 4.59 -5.35 8.98
N PRO A 277 4.53 -4.11 8.45
CA PRO A 277 5.15 -3.84 7.15
C PRO A 277 6.63 -3.38 7.23
N ASP A 278 7.35 -3.52 6.12
CA ASP A 278 8.57 -2.78 5.80
C ASP A 278 8.23 -1.72 4.74
N ILE A 279 8.08 -0.46 5.17
CA ILE A 279 7.67 0.66 4.31
C ILE A 279 8.77 1.70 4.26
N ASN A 280 9.15 2.08 3.05
CA ASN A 280 10.18 3.10 2.82
C ASN A 280 9.88 3.96 1.59
N ASN A 281 10.09 5.27 1.69
CA ASN A 281 9.90 6.22 0.59
C ASN A 281 8.51 6.09 -0.06
N VAL A 282 7.46 6.26 0.75
CA VAL A 282 6.06 6.15 0.29
C VAL A 282 5.34 7.48 0.35
N THR A 283 4.62 7.80 -0.73
CA THR A 283 3.80 9.00 -0.83
C THR A 283 2.32 8.67 -0.72
N LEU A 284 1.62 9.35 0.18
CA LEU A 284 0.18 9.24 0.43
C LEU A 284 -0.50 10.57 0.11
N ILE A 285 -1.39 10.58 -0.90
CA ILE A 285 -2.08 11.79 -1.37
C ILE A 285 -3.58 11.64 -1.07
N GLU A 286 -4.13 12.62 -0.35
CA GLU A 286 -5.54 12.65 0.06
C GLU A 286 -5.96 11.38 0.80
N THR A 287 -5.00 10.79 1.53
CA THR A 287 -5.16 9.53 2.24
C THR A 287 -4.19 9.43 3.41
N PHE A 288 -4.36 8.39 4.22
CA PHE A 288 -3.62 8.17 5.45
C PHE A 288 -3.12 6.73 5.54
N LEU A 289 -2.11 6.55 6.38
CA LEU A 289 -1.61 5.24 6.79
C LEU A 289 -2.39 4.76 8.01
N GLU A 290 -2.93 3.54 8.00
CA GLU A 290 -3.54 2.92 9.18
C GLU A 290 -2.86 1.61 9.57
N GLN A 291 -2.93 1.35 10.87
CA GLN A 291 -2.91 0.02 11.45
C GLN A 291 -1.62 -0.79 11.40
N ALA A 292 -0.45 -0.16 11.38
CA ALA A 292 0.79 -0.91 11.61
C ALA A 292 0.82 -1.50 13.04
N THR A 293 0.72 -2.83 13.16
CA THR A 293 0.85 -3.60 14.41
C THR A 293 2.32 -3.85 14.81
N GLY A 294 3.25 -3.39 13.98
CA GLY A 294 4.71 -3.48 14.13
C GLY A 294 5.39 -3.01 12.83
N GLY A 295 6.61 -3.49 12.57
CA GLY A 295 7.31 -3.24 11.31
C GLY A 295 8.29 -2.06 11.33
N ILE A 296 8.89 -1.77 10.18
CA ILE A 296 9.83 -0.66 9.95
C ILE A 296 9.15 0.31 8.99
N ILE A 297 8.96 1.56 9.42
CA ILE A 297 8.29 2.58 8.61
C ILE A 297 9.17 3.83 8.58
N SER A 298 9.65 4.19 7.40
CA SER A 298 10.56 5.32 7.19
C SER A 298 10.24 6.11 5.92
N ASP A 299 10.62 7.39 5.90
CA ASP A 299 10.49 8.32 4.76
C ASP A 299 9.09 8.30 4.14
N ILE A 300 8.11 8.73 4.92
CA ILE A 300 6.71 8.77 4.50
C ILE A 300 6.32 10.21 4.23
N PHE A 301 5.76 10.50 3.06
CA PHE A 301 5.18 11.80 2.76
C PHE A 301 3.66 11.70 2.66
N ILE A 302 2.94 12.54 3.43
CA ILE A 302 1.48 12.56 3.46
C ILE A 302 0.98 13.97 3.17
N PHE A 303 0.08 14.09 2.20
CA PHE A 303 -0.46 15.38 1.76
C PHE A 303 -1.98 15.36 1.66
N GLY A 304 -2.65 16.39 2.22
CA GLY A 304 -4.06 16.67 1.94
C GLY A 304 -5.07 15.72 2.60
N ALA A 305 -4.69 15.03 3.67
CA ALA A 305 -5.55 14.07 4.37
C ALA A 305 -6.20 14.65 5.63
N ASN A 306 -7.30 14.08 6.09
CA ASN A 306 -7.90 14.52 7.37
C ASN A 306 -6.97 14.24 8.56
N TYR A 307 -6.25 13.12 8.52
CA TYR A 307 -5.24 12.74 9.50
C TYR A 307 -4.05 12.13 8.76
N GLY A 308 -2.83 12.36 9.24
CA GLY A 308 -1.62 11.74 8.66
C GLY A 308 -1.57 10.24 8.93
N TYR A 309 -1.67 9.87 10.21
CA TYR A 309 -1.70 8.48 10.65
C TYR A 309 -3.00 8.12 11.38
N HIS A 310 -3.48 6.90 11.23
CA HIS A 310 -4.60 6.38 12.01
C HIS A 310 -4.20 5.10 12.75
N LYS A 311 -4.36 5.10 14.08
CA LYS A 311 -4.11 3.92 14.90
C LYS A 311 -5.38 3.42 15.54
N ARG A 312 -5.60 2.11 15.42
CA ARG A 312 -6.54 1.35 16.23
C ARG A 312 -5.82 0.38 17.15
N TRP A 313 -6.30 0.29 18.38
CA TRP A 313 -5.90 -0.71 19.39
C TRP A 313 -4.44 -0.66 19.83
N ALA A 314 -4.12 -1.47 20.84
CA ALA A 314 -2.83 -1.55 21.49
C ALA A 314 -1.70 -2.01 20.56
N ALA A 315 -0.80 -1.10 20.16
CA ALA A 315 0.55 -1.46 19.70
C ALA A 315 1.51 -0.25 19.78
N THR A 316 2.66 -0.41 20.43
CA THR A 316 3.72 0.60 20.39
C THR A 316 4.58 0.41 19.14
N PHE A 317 4.82 1.49 18.39
CA PHE A 317 5.66 1.45 17.20
C PHE A 317 6.21 2.84 16.88
N SER A 318 7.14 2.91 15.91
CA SER A 318 7.80 4.16 15.51
C SER A 318 7.67 4.41 14.01
N ILE A 319 7.64 5.68 13.63
CA ILE A 319 7.77 6.15 12.23
C ILE A 319 8.96 7.11 12.19
N VAL A 320 9.87 6.89 11.25
CA VAL A 320 11.06 7.71 11.05
C VAL A 320 10.88 8.59 9.79
N ASP A 321 11.35 9.84 9.82
CA ASP A 321 11.33 10.76 8.68
C ASP A 321 9.92 10.97 8.07
N LEU A 322 8.90 11.09 8.92
CA LEU A 322 7.53 11.40 8.51
C LEU A 322 7.38 12.87 8.10
N LYS A 323 6.88 13.13 6.90
CA LYS A 323 6.57 14.46 6.38
C LYS A 323 5.06 14.60 6.17
N ILE A 324 4.43 15.53 6.88
CA ILE A 324 2.99 15.79 6.79
C ILE A 324 2.74 17.23 6.35
N ARG A 325 1.88 17.42 5.35
CA ARG A 325 1.51 18.74 4.83
C ARG A 325 0.02 18.80 4.53
N ASN A 326 -0.59 19.95 4.81
CA ASN A 326 -2.00 20.21 4.52
C ASN A 326 -2.94 19.12 5.09
N CYS A 327 -2.63 18.65 6.31
CA CYS A 327 -3.47 17.71 7.03
C CYS A 327 -4.10 18.38 8.25
N THR A 328 -5.31 17.97 8.64
CA THR A 328 -5.96 18.53 9.84
C THR A 328 -5.26 18.06 11.13
N TYR A 329 -4.97 16.77 11.21
CA TYR A 329 -4.33 16.13 12.36
C TYR A 329 -3.09 15.35 11.94
N ILE A 330 -2.06 15.31 12.78
CA ILE A 330 -0.89 14.45 12.57
C ILE A 330 -1.27 12.97 12.76
N ALA A 331 -2.16 12.70 13.71
CA ALA A 331 -2.66 11.37 14.01
C ALA A 331 -4.12 11.37 14.48
N TYR A 332 -4.84 10.30 14.15
CA TYR A 332 -6.09 9.89 14.79
C TYR A 332 -5.83 8.59 15.57
N LEU A 333 -6.18 8.57 16.86
CA LEU A 333 -5.97 7.43 17.74
C LEU A 333 -7.32 6.95 18.28
N GLU A 334 -7.60 5.66 18.12
CA GLU A 334 -8.85 4.99 18.46
C GLU A 334 -8.58 3.71 19.27
N GLY A 335 -9.11 3.61 20.49
CA GLY A 335 -8.84 2.48 21.39
C GLY A 335 -7.35 2.27 21.69
N PHE A 336 -6.54 3.31 21.58
CA PHE A 336 -5.08 3.21 21.63
C PHE A 336 -4.54 3.42 23.04
N ASP A 337 -3.76 2.47 23.57
CA ASP A 337 -3.11 2.53 24.89
C ASP A 337 -1.56 2.46 24.82
N GLY A 338 -1.01 2.39 23.60
CA GLY A 338 0.44 2.29 23.36
C GLY A 338 1.16 3.64 23.25
N THR A 339 2.36 3.62 22.69
CA THR A 339 3.12 4.84 22.32
C THR A 339 3.44 4.86 20.83
N LEU A 340 3.05 5.95 20.15
CA LEU A 340 3.48 6.26 18.78
C LEU A 340 4.70 7.17 18.84
N SER A 341 5.87 6.67 18.44
CA SER A 341 7.07 7.51 18.34
C SER A 341 7.23 8.06 16.92
N LEU A 342 7.15 9.38 16.78
CA LEU A 342 7.45 10.09 15.54
C LEU A 342 8.88 10.63 15.64
N ILE A 343 9.81 9.98 14.97
CA ILE A 343 11.24 10.29 14.99
C ILE A 343 11.57 11.11 13.74
N ASP A 344 12.17 12.28 13.91
CA ASP A 344 12.53 13.20 12.83
C ASP A 344 11.34 13.62 11.94
N ALA A 345 10.15 13.65 12.53
CA ALA A 345 8.96 14.09 11.84
C ALA A 345 8.98 15.60 11.58
N ASP A 346 8.60 15.97 10.36
CA ASP A 346 8.44 17.33 9.86
C ASP A 346 6.97 17.53 9.45
N SER A 347 6.24 18.33 10.21
CA SER A 347 4.80 18.54 10.03
C SER A 347 4.41 19.99 10.23
N ASP A 348 3.47 20.47 9.40
CA ASP A 348 2.82 21.79 9.57
C ASP A 348 1.71 21.77 10.64
N THR A 349 1.38 20.59 11.19
CA THR A 349 0.45 20.40 12.31
C THR A 349 0.99 19.42 13.35
N TRP A 350 0.69 19.68 14.62
CA TRP A 350 0.89 18.73 15.73
C TRP A 350 -0.43 18.43 16.46
N ALA A 351 -1.57 18.73 15.82
CA ALA A 351 -2.88 18.41 16.38
C ALA A 351 -3.13 16.90 16.33
N ILE A 352 -3.63 16.33 17.42
CA ILE A 352 -3.96 14.90 17.51
C ILE A 352 -5.45 14.77 17.77
N LYS A 353 -6.10 13.88 17.03
CA LYS A 353 -7.47 13.47 17.28
C LYS A 353 -7.46 12.23 18.17
N TRP A 354 -8.14 12.31 19.32
CA TRP A 354 -8.30 11.19 20.23
C TRP A 354 -9.75 10.72 20.19
N ARG A 355 -9.98 9.42 20.07
CA ARG A 355 -11.30 8.85 20.32
C ARG A 355 -11.52 8.78 21.84
N ALA A 356 -12.67 9.27 22.30
CA ALA A 356 -12.98 9.45 23.72
C ALA A 356 -14.28 8.74 24.14
N ASP A 357 -15.03 8.19 23.18
CA ASP A 357 -16.27 7.47 23.43
C ASP A 357 -16.02 6.00 23.78
N PRO A 358 -16.65 5.48 24.85
CA PRO A 358 -16.62 4.05 25.15
C PRO A 358 -17.15 3.18 23.98
N PRO A 359 -16.56 1.99 23.73
CA PRO A 359 -15.44 1.35 24.41
C PRO A 359 -14.06 1.62 23.76
N TYR A 360 -13.93 2.70 22.99
CA TYR A 360 -12.76 2.96 22.15
C TYR A 360 -11.94 4.17 22.62
N GLU A 361 -11.94 4.43 23.92
CA GLU A 361 -11.14 5.49 24.54
C GLU A 361 -9.65 5.25 24.33
N SER A 362 -8.88 6.33 24.16
CA SER A 362 -7.45 6.25 23.85
C SER A 362 -6.58 6.80 24.98
N TYR A 363 -6.00 5.91 25.77
CA TYR A 363 -5.13 6.23 26.90
C TYR A 363 -3.63 6.32 26.56
N GLY A 364 -3.28 6.09 25.30
CA GLY A 364 -1.92 6.06 24.80
C GLY A 364 -1.27 7.45 24.68
N SER A 365 -0.10 7.47 24.03
CA SER A 365 0.65 8.71 23.84
C SER A 365 1.32 8.82 22.47
N VAL A 366 1.58 10.05 22.05
CA VAL A 366 2.43 10.35 20.88
C VAL A 366 3.70 11.01 21.39
N ASP A 367 4.85 10.44 21.04
CA ASP A 367 6.16 10.99 21.34
C ASP A 367 6.74 11.65 20.08
N ARG A 368 7.06 12.94 20.18
CA ARG A 368 7.85 13.67 19.19
C ARG A 368 9.32 13.56 19.58
N LYS A 369 10.12 12.89 18.76
CA LYS A 369 11.53 12.58 19.01
C LYS A 369 12.41 13.05 17.85
N TYR A 370 13.67 13.29 18.15
CA TYR A 370 14.67 13.68 17.17
C TYR A 370 15.95 12.86 17.32
N THR A 371 16.57 12.52 16.19
CA THR A 371 17.91 11.95 16.18
C THR A 371 18.93 13.04 16.52
N MET A 372 19.99 12.62 17.19
CA MET A 372 21.08 13.48 17.62
C MET A 372 22.41 12.78 17.39
N ASN A 373 23.13 13.30 16.41
CA ASN A 373 24.48 12.94 16.04
C ASN A 373 25.42 14.08 16.42
N LEU A 374 26.55 13.74 17.05
CA LEU A 374 27.57 14.71 17.45
C LEU A 374 28.96 14.22 17.07
N LYS A 375 29.78 15.13 16.55
CA LYS A 375 31.22 14.94 16.35
C LYS A 375 32.00 15.96 17.17
N VAL A 376 32.87 15.48 18.06
CA VAL A 376 33.73 16.30 18.90
C VAL A 376 35.13 16.37 18.30
N LEU A 377 35.58 17.59 18.06
CA LEU A 377 36.87 17.92 17.45
C LEU A 377 37.67 18.83 18.38
N ASP A 378 38.98 18.87 18.22
CA ASP A 378 39.81 19.93 18.81
C ASP A 378 39.78 21.21 17.94
N LYS A 379 40.46 22.25 18.40
CA LYS A 379 40.59 23.52 17.65
C LYS A 379 41.25 23.37 16.28
N ASP A 380 42.12 22.37 16.12
CA ASP A 380 42.91 22.12 14.92
C ASP A 380 42.15 21.20 13.93
N GLY A 381 40.98 20.71 14.33
CA GLY A 381 40.07 19.90 13.52
C GLY A 381 40.23 18.39 13.70
N ASN A 382 41.07 17.94 14.63
CA ASN A 382 41.28 16.52 14.89
C ASN A 382 40.15 15.94 15.75
N PRO A 383 39.72 14.69 15.52
CA PRO A 383 38.80 13.99 16.40
C PRO A 383 39.27 13.94 17.86
N VAL A 384 38.34 14.16 18.79
CA VAL A 384 38.59 13.96 20.24
C VAL A 384 37.92 12.67 20.68
N GLU A 385 38.69 11.59 20.74
CA GLU A 385 38.24 10.29 21.25
C GLU A 385 38.02 10.32 22.76
N GLY A 386 37.01 9.60 23.24
CA GLY A 386 36.73 9.37 24.66
C GLY A 386 36.34 10.64 25.42
N ALA A 387 35.74 11.63 24.75
CA ALA A 387 35.07 12.76 25.40
C ALA A 387 33.70 12.29 25.90
N THR A 388 33.38 12.57 27.17
CA THR A 388 32.07 12.27 27.74
C THR A 388 31.07 13.31 27.29
N VAL A 389 29.97 12.86 26.70
CA VAL A 389 28.86 13.69 26.21
C VAL A 389 27.63 13.32 27.01
N THR A 390 27.08 14.29 27.73
CA THR A 390 25.90 14.13 28.59
C THR A 390 24.81 15.10 28.17
N LEU A 391 23.59 14.60 28.01
CA LEU A 391 22.41 15.42 27.74
C LEU A 391 21.40 15.28 28.90
N CYS A 392 20.92 16.41 29.40
CA CYS A 392 19.81 16.48 30.36
C CYS A 392 18.59 17.19 29.75
N ASP A 393 17.39 16.84 30.20
CA ASP A 393 16.16 17.59 29.89
C ASP A 393 16.01 18.87 30.71
N LYS A 394 14.90 19.59 30.52
CA LYS A 394 14.59 20.85 31.21
C LYS A 394 14.54 20.74 32.73
N ASP A 395 14.27 19.55 33.27
CA ASP A 395 14.16 19.30 34.71
C ASP A 395 15.50 18.82 35.30
N GLY A 396 16.56 18.75 34.47
CA GLY A 396 17.88 18.28 34.86
C GLY A 396 18.02 16.76 34.85
N THR A 397 17.00 16.02 34.38
CA THR A 397 17.06 14.56 34.28
C THR A 397 18.01 14.18 33.15
N GLN A 398 19.00 13.34 33.45
CA GLN A 398 19.92 12.83 32.43
C GLN A 398 19.17 11.93 31.44
N ILE A 399 19.23 12.28 30.15
CA ILE A 399 18.66 11.49 29.05
C ILE A 399 19.66 10.44 28.58
N PHE A 400 20.91 10.84 28.35
CA PHE A 400 22.01 9.92 28.05
C PHE A 400 23.35 10.47 28.55
N SER A 401 24.32 9.57 28.69
CA SER A 401 25.73 9.90 28.87
C SER A 401 26.57 8.85 28.15
N THR A 402 27.33 9.25 27.14
CA THR A 402 28.12 8.35 26.28
C THR A 402 29.51 8.95 26.04
N THR A 403 30.39 8.22 25.37
CA THR A 403 31.72 8.70 24.99
C THR A 403 31.90 8.67 23.48
N THR A 404 32.69 9.61 22.97
CA THR A 404 33.08 9.63 21.56
C THR A 404 34.05 8.49 21.19
N ASP A 405 33.92 7.98 19.98
CA ASP A 405 34.81 6.98 19.39
C ASP A 405 36.11 7.59 18.82
N ILE A 406 36.92 6.78 18.13
CA ILE A 406 38.18 7.20 17.50
C ILE A 406 37.99 8.29 16.43
N ASN A 407 36.81 8.37 15.81
CA ASN A 407 36.44 9.39 14.83
C ASN A 407 35.85 10.65 15.50
N GLY A 408 35.77 10.66 16.83
CA GLY A 408 35.21 11.74 17.63
C GLY A 408 33.69 11.74 17.64
N GLU A 409 33.05 10.67 17.19
CA GLU A 409 31.60 10.57 17.02
C GLU A 409 30.96 9.85 18.19
N ILE A 410 29.77 10.28 18.59
CA ILE A 410 28.93 9.49 19.50
C ILE A 410 28.08 8.50 18.69
N PRO A 411 27.68 7.35 19.27
CA PRO A 411 26.58 6.57 18.71
C PRO A 411 25.33 7.44 18.59
N GLU A 412 24.58 7.32 17.50
CA GLU A 412 23.34 8.08 17.29
C GLU A 412 22.39 7.92 18.50
N GLN A 413 21.85 9.05 18.96
CA GLN A 413 20.88 9.07 20.05
C GLN A 413 19.51 9.47 19.52
N THR A 414 18.43 8.91 20.07
CA THR A 414 17.06 9.39 19.84
C THR A 414 16.53 10.05 21.10
N VAL A 415 16.23 11.35 21.03
CA VAL A 415 15.90 12.17 22.19
C VAL A 415 14.44 12.64 22.12
N LEU A 416 13.73 12.55 23.25
CA LEU A 416 12.35 13.02 23.39
C LEU A 416 12.30 14.55 23.50
N TYR A 417 11.53 15.19 22.62
CA TYR A 417 11.22 16.61 22.69
C TYR A 417 9.89 16.88 23.38
N ALA A 418 8.83 16.16 22.98
CA ALA A 418 7.49 16.36 23.52
C ALA A 418 6.72 15.04 23.60
N ARG A 419 5.87 14.92 24.62
CA ARG A 419 4.88 13.84 24.75
C ARG A 419 3.47 14.42 24.77
N TYR A 420 2.61 13.87 23.94
CA TYR A 420 1.20 14.24 23.85
C TYR A 420 0.32 13.11 24.38
N LYS A 421 -0.68 13.44 25.20
CA LYS A 421 -1.66 12.51 25.77
C LYS A 421 -3.07 13.05 25.66
N GLN A 422 -4.07 12.18 25.67
CA GLN A 422 -5.46 12.58 25.82
C GLN A 422 -5.70 13.23 27.18
N ASP A 423 -6.43 14.34 27.21
CA ASP A 423 -6.91 14.99 28.43
C ASP A 423 -8.17 14.29 28.98
N HIS A 424 -8.09 13.02 29.38
CA HIS A 424 -9.29 12.27 29.76
C HIS A 424 -9.97 12.84 31.03
N PRO A 425 -11.30 13.10 31.05
CA PRO A 425 -12.32 12.71 30.06
C PRO A 425 -12.64 13.78 28.99
N SER A 426 -11.95 14.91 29.01
CA SER A 426 -12.05 15.97 28.00
C SER A 426 -11.48 15.49 26.65
N VAL A 427 -12.07 15.92 25.52
CA VAL A 427 -11.57 15.58 24.17
C VAL A 427 -10.40 16.50 23.76
N GLY A 428 -9.44 16.70 24.68
CA GLY A 428 -8.29 17.59 24.52
C GLY A 428 -6.95 16.84 24.41
N THR A 429 -5.87 17.60 24.18
CA THR A 429 -4.50 17.09 24.19
C THR A 429 -3.68 17.79 25.26
N ILE A 430 -3.07 17.03 26.17
CA ILE A 430 -2.05 17.50 27.10
C ILE A 430 -0.69 17.31 26.45
N ALA A 431 0.08 18.39 26.29
CA ALA A 431 1.44 18.36 25.78
C ALA A 431 2.45 18.61 26.92
N THR A 432 3.38 17.68 27.12
CA THR A 432 4.54 17.85 28.00
C THR A 432 5.79 18.06 27.15
N ILE A 433 6.38 19.25 27.22
CA ILE A 433 7.62 19.60 26.50
C ILE A 433 8.82 19.36 27.42
N TYR A 434 9.87 18.70 26.91
CA TYR A 434 11.08 18.34 27.64
C TYR A 434 12.27 19.26 27.35
N SER A 435 12.15 20.12 26.34
CA SER A 435 13.09 21.23 26.09
C SER A 435 12.84 22.43 27.02
N PRO A 436 13.86 23.29 27.23
CA PRO A 436 15.19 23.22 26.65
C PRO A 436 16.05 22.10 27.25
N HIS A 437 16.93 21.52 26.45
CA HIS A 437 17.88 20.49 26.88
C HIS A 437 19.24 21.13 27.17
N LYS A 438 19.98 20.53 28.10
CA LYS A 438 21.34 20.93 28.45
C LYS A 438 22.33 19.86 27.98
N LEU A 439 23.21 20.22 27.05
CA LEU A 439 24.32 19.39 26.59
C LEU A 439 25.60 19.80 27.31
N GLU A 440 26.34 18.81 27.78
CA GLU A 440 27.66 18.96 28.37
C GLU A 440 28.66 18.01 27.70
N VAL A 441 29.83 18.51 27.33
CA VAL A 441 30.94 17.70 26.82
C VAL A 441 32.17 17.93 27.67
N LYS A 442 32.73 16.84 28.20
CA LYS A 442 33.92 16.84 29.08
C LYS A 442 34.99 15.92 28.54
N LYS A 443 36.24 16.39 28.53
CA LYS A 443 37.43 15.59 28.26
C LYS A 443 38.59 16.11 29.09
N ALA A 444 39.30 15.23 29.79
CA ALA A 444 40.51 15.61 30.50
C ALA A 444 41.52 16.29 29.53
N GLY A 445 42.06 17.44 29.95
CA GLY A 445 42.93 18.26 29.10
C GLY A 445 42.20 19.23 28.17
N TYR A 446 40.87 19.29 28.22
CA TYR A 446 40.04 20.24 27.49
C TYR A 446 39.16 21.06 28.45
N GLN A 447 38.72 22.23 28.00
CA GLN A 447 37.70 23.02 28.68
C GLN A 447 36.34 22.34 28.53
N ASP A 448 35.54 22.37 29.59
CA ASP A 448 34.17 21.85 29.55
C ASP A 448 33.33 22.69 28.57
N TYR A 449 32.62 22.02 27.68
CA TYR A 449 31.65 22.66 26.80
C TYR A 449 30.25 22.44 27.36
N GLN A 450 29.46 23.51 27.49
CA GLN A 450 28.06 23.44 27.89
C GLN A 450 27.20 24.34 27.01
N ILE A 451 26.05 23.84 26.57
CA ILE A 451 25.04 24.62 25.86
C ILE A 451 23.64 24.19 26.30
N THR A 452 22.72 25.14 26.31
CA THR A 452 21.29 24.89 26.47
C THR A 452 20.59 25.28 25.17
N PHE A 453 19.73 24.42 24.66
CA PHE A 453 19.09 24.58 23.37
C PHE A 453 17.69 23.94 23.34
N THR A 454 16.88 24.31 22.35
CA THR A 454 15.60 23.65 22.07
C THR A 454 15.83 22.55 21.04
N LEU A 455 15.33 21.35 21.30
CA LEU A 455 15.43 20.21 20.38
C LEU A 455 14.18 20.13 19.51
N ASP A 456 14.00 21.07 18.58
CA ASP A 456 12.83 21.15 17.71
C ASP A 456 13.04 20.56 16.31
N ASN A 457 14.25 20.05 16.02
CA ASN A 457 14.63 19.32 14.82
C ASN A 457 15.77 18.31 15.10
N LYS A 458 16.05 17.45 14.10
CA LYS A 458 17.20 16.54 14.13
C LYS A 458 18.52 17.30 14.26
N ILE A 459 19.45 16.75 15.03
CA ILE A 459 20.74 17.38 15.33
C ILE A 459 21.86 16.59 14.66
N ASP A 460 22.68 17.31 13.89
CA ASP A 460 23.98 16.84 13.40
C ASP A 460 24.99 17.97 13.61
N TRP A 461 25.65 17.97 14.77
CA TRP A 461 26.56 19.05 15.16
C TRP A 461 28.02 18.61 15.21
N LYS A 462 28.89 19.57 14.91
CA LYS A 462 30.33 19.49 15.13
C LYS A 462 30.72 20.44 16.26
N ILE A 463 31.17 19.89 17.39
CA ILE A 463 31.56 20.64 18.58
C ILE A 463 33.08 20.71 18.63
N LYS A 464 33.64 21.91 18.77
CA LYS A 464 35.08 22.11 18.94
C LYS A 464 35.42 22.37 20.40
N LEU A 465 36.31 21.56 20.98
CA LEU A 465 36.83 21.76 22.32
C LEU A 465 38.16 22.52 22.28
N ALA A 466 38.28 23.51 23.16
CA ALA A 466 39.55 24.17 23.44
C ALA A 466 40.34 23.36 24.47
N LYS A 467 41.67 23.28 24.33
CA LYS A 467 42.52 22.67 25.36
C LYS A 467 42.39 23.46 26.67
N ALA A 468 42.39 22.75 27.79
CA ALA A 468 42.47 23.37 29.10
C ALA A 468 43.84 24.05 29.23
N VAL A 469 43.85 25.35 29.50
CA VAL A 469 45.09 26.07 29.79
C VAL A 469 45.42 25.85 31.25
N SER A 470 46.55 25.21 31.53
CA SER A 470 47.08 25.13 32.88
C SER A 470 47.57 26.52 33.29
N VAL A 471 46.91 27.13 34.27
CA VAL A 471 47.40 28.35 34.90
C VAL A 471 48.29 27.95 36.06
N PHE A 472 49.56 28.35 36.00
CA PHE A 472 50.47 28.21 37.13
C PHE A 472 50.36 29.46 38.01
N LEU A 473 49.84 29.29 39.23
CA LEU A 473 50.08 30.27 40.28
C LEU A 473 51.55 30.17 40.69
N SER A 474 52.19 31.29 41.02
CA SER A 474 53.63 31.43 41.35
C SER A 474 54.13 30.57 42.52
N PHE A 475 53.29 29.71 43.10
CA PHE A 475 53.60 28.81 44.22
C PHE A 475 53.44 27.31 43.89
N GLY A 476 53.49 26.92 42.61
CA GLY A 476 53.84 25.54 42.22
C GLY A 476 52.73 24.48 42.34
N ARG A 477 51.45 24.88 42.42
CA ARG A 477 50.32 23.94 42.26
C ARG A 477 49.54 24.29 40.98
N PRO A 478 49.31 23.33 40.07
CA PRO A 478 48.48 23.57 38.89
C PRO A 478 47.03 23.78 39.32
N VAL A 479 46.37 24.80 38.77
CA VAL A 479 44.93 25.02 38.92
C VAL A 479 44.29 24.94 37.54
N VAL A 480 43.22 24.14 37.42
CA VAL A 480 42.49 23.88 36.18
C VAL A 480 41.07 24.46 36.34
N ASN A 481 40.50 25.06 35.28
CA ASN A 481 39.10 25.55 35.22
C ASN A 481 38.75 26.72 36.17
N LEU A 482 39.37 27.90 35.97
CA LEU A 482 39.01 29.11 36.73
C LEU A 482 37.75 29.79 36.15
N LYS A 483 36.71 29.99 36.98
CA LYS A 483 35.52 30.80 36.63
C LYS A 483 35.90 32.28 36.54
N LYS A 484 35.51 32.96 35.46
CA LYS A 484 35.84 34.38 35.19
C LYS A 484 35.45 35.37 36.31
N THR A 485 34.53 34.99 37.19
CA THR A 485 34.01 35.82 38.29
C THR A 485 34.74 35.63 39.62
N ASP A 486 35.69 34.72 39.73
CA ASP A 486 36.43 34.50 40.98
C ASP A 486 37.44 35.64 41.23
N PRO A 487 37.32 36.40 42.33
CA PRO A 487 38.22 37.51 42.64
C PRO A 487 39.68 37.08 42.89
N GLU A 488 39.96 35.80 43.16
CA GLU A 488 41.33 35.29 43.29
C GLU A 488 42.08 35.20 41.94
N ASN A 489 41.37 35.31 40.81
CA ASN A 489 41.96 35.23 39.47
C ASN A 489 42.73 36.49 39.04
N LYS A 490 42.72 37.57 39.83
CA LYS A 490 43.43 38.82 39.50
C LYS A 490 44.97 38.67 39.51
N ASN A 491 45.50 37.58 40.06
CA ASN A 491 46.94 37.32 40.18
C ASN A 491 47.47 36.27 39.19
N VAL A 492 46.70 35.95 38.14
CA VAL A 492 47.08 34.98 37.11
C VAL A 492 47.95 35.68 36.04
N MET A 493 49.23 35.28 35.90
CA MET A 493 50.01 35.60 34.71
C MET A 493 49.67 34.59 33.60
N VAL A 494 49.21 35.09 32.45
CA VAL A 494 49.10 34.33 31.21
C VAL A 494 50.49 34.36 30.56
N LEU A 495 51.13 33.19 30.42
CA LEU A 495 52.34 33.02 29.61
C LEU A 495 51.97 32.46 28.24
#